data_AF-A0AA94H053-F1
#
_entry.id   AF-A0AA94H053-F1
#
_cell.length_a   1.000
_cell.length_b   1.000
_cell.length_c   1.000
_cell.angle_alpha   90.00
_cell.angle_beta   90.00
_cell.angle_gamma   90.00
#
_symmetry.space_group_name_H-M   'P 1'
#
loop_
_entity.id
_entity.type
_entity.pdbx_description
1 polymer ?
#
loop_
_entity_poly.entity_id
_entity_poly.type
_entity_poly.pdbx_seq_one_letter_code
_entity_poly.pdbx_strand_id
1 'polypeptide(L)' 'MQANKSDSDEMAKAIGYVVMELARTGCAVTEEAINERLDSVLHKDASAAKESAERPKPLRFNESLCG' A
#
# COMPACT_ATOMS: atom_id res chain seq x y z
N MET A 1 -26.60 9.67 3.20
CA MET A 1 -25.24 9.42 3.69
C MET A 1 -24.35 10.53 3.17
N GLN A 2 -23.84 11.39 4.04
CA GLN A 2 -22.88 12.41 3.65
C GLN A 2 -21.52 11.71 3.61
N ALA A 3 -20.94 11.53 2.41
CA ALA A 3 -19.57 11.03 2.30
C ALA A 3 -18.69 11.97 3.12
N ASN A 4 -18.02 11.45 4.15
CA ASN A 4 -17.20 12.30 5.01
C ASN A 4 -16.08 12.86 4.14
N LYS A 5 -15.82 14.17 4.25
CA LYS A 5 -14.73 14.83 3.50
C LYS A 5 -13.37 14.15 3.74
N SER A 6 -13.17 13.58 4.92
CA SER A 6 -12.01 12.75 5.26
C SER A 6 -11.81 11.59 4.29
N ASP A 7 -12.89 10.91 3.92
CA ASP A 7 -12.85 9.70 3.09
C ASP A 7 -12.49 10.06 1.64
N SER A 8 -12.95 11.24 1.19
CA SER A 8 -12.59 11.78 -0.13
C SER A 8 -11.11 12.17 -0.22
N ASP A 9 -10.56 12.78 0.82
CA ASP A 9 -9.16 13.19 0.86
C ASP A 9 -8.22 11.98 0.94
N GLU A 10 -8.61 10.94 1.69
CA GLU A 10 -7.88 9.67 1.76
C GLU A 10 -7.91 8.93 0.42
N MET A 11 -9.07 8.91 -0.25
CA MET A 11 -9.20 8.30 -1.57
C MET A 11 -8.33 9.04 -2.61
N ALA A 12 -8.29 10.38 -2.58
CA ALA A 12 -7.43 11.16 -3.44
C ALA A 12 -5.93 10.87 -3.21
N LYS A 13 -5.51 10.68 -1.96
CA LYS A 13 -4.14 10.27 -1.62
C LYS A 13 -3.82 8.86 -2.14
N ALA A 14 -4.74 7.91 -2.00
CA ALA A 14 -4.56 6.55 -2.48
C ALA A 14 -4.40 6.51 -4.01
N ILE A 15 -5.25 7.25 -4.73
CA ILE A 15 -5.13 7.41 -6.19
C ILE A 15 -3.78 8.04 -6.55
N GLY A 16 -3.38 9.11 -5.86
CA GLY A 16 -2.09 9.77 -6.09
C GLY A 16 -0.89 8.82 -5.90
N TYR A 17 -0.92 7.97 -4.88
CA TYR A 17 0.12 6.96 -4.66
C TYR A 17 0.19 5.94 -5.82
N VAL A 18 -0.96 5.42 -6.24
CA VAL A 18 -1.05 4.45 -7.34
C VAL A 18 -0.52 5.04 -8.65
N VAL A 19 -0.89 6.28 -8.97
CA VAL A 19 -0.40 6.96 -10.18
C VAL A 19 1.13 7.12 -10.14
N MET A 20 1.69 7.53 -8.99
CA MET A 20 3.15 7.63 -8.83
C MET A 20 3.85 6.27 -8.96
N GLU A 21 3.26 5.20 -8.42
CA GLU A 21 3.79 3.85 -8.55
C GLU A 21 3.85 3.41 -10.02
N LEU A 22 2.73 3.54 -10.75
CA LEU A 22 2.62 3.17 -12.17
C LEU A 22 3.61 3.96 -13.03
N ALA A 23 3.73 5.27 -12.80
CA ALA A 23 4.69 6.11 -13.50
C ALA A 23 6.14 5.68 -13.24
N ARG A 24 6.47 5.33 -11.98
CA ARG A 24 7.82 4.87 -11.61
C ARG A 24 8.18 3.53 -12.24
N THR A 25 7.21 2.62 -12.42
CA THR A 25 7.44 1.31 -13.05
C THR A 25 7.36 1.36 -14.57
N GLY A 26 7.06 2.52 -15.17
CA GLY A 26 6.85 2.65 -16.60
C GLY A 26 5.58 1.96 -17.09
N CYS A 27 4.64 1.68 -16.19
CA CYS A 27 3.33 1.14 -16.54
C CYS A 27 2.43 2.24 -17.10
N ALA A 28 1.49 1.86 -17.98
CA ALA A 28 0.50 2.79 -18.48
C ALA A 28 -0.42 3.26 -17.35
N VAL A 29 -0.62 4.58 -17.25
CA VAL A 29 -1.54 5.19 -16.29
C VAL A 29 -2.92 5.26 -16.96
N THR A 30 -3.65 4.15 -16.91
CA THR A 30 -5.05 4.07 -17.37
C THR A 30 -5.99 3.89 -16.18
N GLU A 31 -7.28 4.16 -16.40
CA GLU A 31 -8.32 3.97 -15.39
C GLU A 31 -8.34 2.52 -14.88
N GLU A 32 -8.22 1.55 -15.78
CA GLU A 32 -8.20 0.12 -15.43
C GLU A 32 -7.02 -0.24 -14.54
N ALA A 33 -5.81 0.22 -14.89
CA ALA A 33 -4.60 -0.04 -14.12
C ALA A 33 -4.65 0.60 -12.72
N ILE A 34 -5.27 1.78 -12.61
CA ILE A 34 -5.48 2.45 -11.32
C ILE A 34 -6.47 1.66 -10.47
N ASN A 35 -7.62 1.27 -11.03
CA ASN A 35 -8.65 0.53 -10.32
C ASN A 35 -8.17 -0.85 -9.84
N GLU A 36 -7.45 -1.60 -10.68
CA GLU A 36 -6.87 -2.90 -10.31
C GLU A 36 -5.88 -2.78 -9.12
N ARG A 37 -5.10 -1.70 -9.10
CA ARG A 37 -4.16 -1.43 -8.01
C ARG A 37 -4.86 -0.93 -6.75
N LEU A 38 -5.89 -0.10 -6.89
CA LEU A 38 -6.71 0.36 -5.78
C LEU A 38 -7.42 -0.81 -5.10
N ASP A 39 -8.02 -1.73 -5.85
CA ASP A 39 -8.64 -2.95 -5.32
C ASP A 39 -7.61 -3.78 -4.54
N SER A 40 -6.39 -3.90 -5.08
CA SER A 40 -5.29 -4.58 -4.39
C SER A 40 -4.89 -3.90 -3.08
N VAL A 41 -4.89 -2.55 -3.01
CA VAL A 41 -4.58 -1.79 -1.79
C VAL A 41 -5.71 -1.93 -0.76
N LEU A 42 -6.96 -1.73 -1.19
CA LEU A 42 -8.15 -1.82 -0.35
C LEU A 42 -8.39 -3.24 0.19
N HIS A 43 -8.02 -4.28 -0.58
CA HIS A 43 -8.14 -5.68 -0.13
C HIS A 43 -6.89 -6.20 0.58
N LYS A 44 -5.71 -5.60 0.37
CA LYS A 44 -4.54 -5.89 1.20
C LYS A 44 -4.77 -5.49 2.65
N ASP A 45 -5.45 -4.38 2.92
CA ASP A 45 -5.75 -3.98 4.30
C ASP A 45 -6.71 -4.95 5.00
N ALA A 46 -7.64 -5.57 4.27
CA ALA A 46 -8.51 -6.63 4.81
C ALA A 46 -7.74 -7.92 5.12
N SER A 47 -6.66 -8.21 4.39
CA SER A 47 -5.80 -9.39 4.63
C SER A 47 -4.72 -9.11 5.69
N ALA A 48 -4.16 -7.90 5.72
CA ALA A 48 -3.15 -7.48 6.70
C ALA A 48 -3.74 -7.32 8.11
N ALA A 49 -5.01 -6.92 8.21
CA ALA A 49 -5.73 -6.92 9.49
C ALA A 49 -5.94 -8.34 10.07
N LYS A 50 -5.80 -9.40 9.26
CA LYS A 50 -5.83 -10.80 9.71
C LYS A 50 -4.44 -11.38 9.98
N GLU A 51 -3.37 -10.82 9.39
CA GLU A 51 -1.98 -11.27 9.60
C GLU A 51 -1.23 -10.53 10.72
N SER A 52 -1.70 -9.37 11.18
CA SER A 52 -1.03 -8.59 12.23
C SER A 52 -1.09 -9.21 13.64
N ALA A 53 -1.52 -10.47 13.77
CA ALA A 53 -1.41 -11.24 15.01
C ALA A 53 -0.01 -11.87 15.20
N GLU A 54 0.86 -11.90 14.19
CA GLU A 54 2.25 -12.28 14.38
C GLU A 54 3.14 -11.06 14.64
N ARG A 55 3.57 -10.93 15.89
CA ARG A 55 4.55 -9.92 16.33
C ARG A 55 5.79 -9.95 15.41
N PRO A 56 6.33 -8.79 15.00
CA PRO A 56 7.60 -8.76 14.27
C PRO A 56 8.67 -9.45 15.12
N LYS A 57 9.29 -10.51 14.58
CA LYS A 57 10.44 -11.14 15.24
C LYS A 57 11.57 -10.09 15.32
N PRO A 58 12.20 -9.91 16.49
CA PRO A 58 13.26 -8.92 16.63
C PRO A 58 14.44 -9.28 15.72
N LEU A 59 14.84 -8.32 14.88
CA LEU A 59 16.06 -8.39 14.08
C LEU A 59 17.26 -8.52 15.03
N ARG A 60 18.01 -9.62 14.88
CA ARG A 60 19.34 -9.77 15.49
C ARG A 60 20.38 -9.46 14.42
N PHE A 61 21.14 -8.40 14.63
CA PHE A 61 22.34 -8.14 13.85
C PHE A 61 23.44 -9.06 14.38
N ASN A 62 23.94 -9.97 13.53
CA ASN A 62 25.16 -10.71 13.82
C ASN A 62 26.34 -9.77 13.54
N GLU A 63 26.94 -9.23 14.60
CA GLU A 63 28.23 -8.57 14.53
C GLU A 63 29.32 -9.63 14.32
N SER A 64 29.67 -9.91 13.07
CA SER A 64 31.00 -10.45 12.71
C SER A 64 31.17 -10.42 11.19
N LEU A 65 31.46 -9.23 10.65
CA LEU A 65 32.08 -9.07 9.32
C LEU A 65 33.45 -8.40 9.43
N CYS A 66 34.18 -8.63 10.52
CA CYS A 66 35.60 -8.33 10.63
C CYS A 66 36.29 -9.45 11.43
N GLY A 67 37.15 -10.19 10.75
CA GLY A 67 37.98 -11.28 11.29
C GLY A 67 38.67 -11.99 10.16
#